data_AF-V5WEQ4-F1
#
_entry.id   AF-V5WEQ4-F1
#
_cell.length_a   1.000
_cell.length_b   1.000
_cell.length_c   1.000
_cell.angle_alpha   90.00
_cell.angle_beta   90.00
_cell.angle_gamma   90.00
#
_symmetry.space_group_name_H-M   'P 1'
#
loop_
_entity.id
_entity.type
_entity.pdbx_description
1 polymer ?
#
loop_
_entity_poly.entity_id
_entity_poly.type
_entity_poly.pdbx_seq_one_letter_code
_entity_poly.pdbx_strand_id
1 'polypeptide(L)'
;MSADLQICNHHLYELKKGLRDMVLVTIPRVHSERFCARLDQKDIRYFVQDVSDRKVNIFFGRSECITIVESFGVKHLHELTPEQDFILGIMLGYNSINQYERFLQRKNAREK
;
A
#
# COMPACT_ATOMS: atom_id res chain seq x y z
N MET A 1 6.26 10.77 -22.02
CA MET A 1 6.56 10.45 -20.61
C MET A 1 5.22 10.10 -19.97
N SER A 2 4.91 8.82 -19.70
CA SER A 2 3.55 8.45 -19.26
C SER A 2 3.28 8.96 -17.85
N ALA A 3 2.03 9.37 -17.59
CA ALA A 3 1.57 9.94 -16.32
C ALA A 3 1.91 9.07 -15.10
N ASP A 4 2.04 7.76 -15.28
CA ASP A 4 2.39 6.79 -14.25
C ASP A 4 3.78 7.05 -13.64
N LEU A 5 4.75 7.54 -14.44
CA LEU A 5 6.08 7.89 -13.93
C LEU A 5 6.06 9.17 -13.07
N GLN A 6 5.16 10.11 -13.36
CA GLN A 6 5.00 11.32 -12.57
C GLN A 6 4.34 11.02 -11.22
N ILE A 7 3.32 10.14 -11.21
CA ILE A 7 2.67 9.63 -9.99
C ILE A 7 3.68 8.90 -9.10
N CYS A 8 4.54 8.06 -9.68
CA CYS A 8 5.64 7.40 -8.97
C CYS A 8 6.57 8.42 -8.30
N ASN A 9 7.01 9.45 -9.04
CA ASN A 9 7.91 10.48 -8.51
C ASN A 9 7.28 11.32 -7.39
N HIS A 10 5.98 11.62 -7.51
CA HIS A 10 5.24 12.35 -6.48
C HIS A 10 5.17 11.55 -5.18
N HIS A 11 4.78 10.27 -5.23
CA HIS A 11 4.72 9.44 -4.03
C HIS A 11 6.08 9.15 -3.41
N LEU A 12 7.13 9.01 -4.23
CA LEU A 12 8.51 8.92 -3.75
C LEU A 12 8.94 10.20 -3.00
N TYR A 13 8.45 11.35 -3.41
CA TYR A 13 8.73 12.62 -2.74
C TYR A 13 7.98 12.74 -1.40
N GLU A 14 6.73 12.28 -1.33
CA GLU A 14 5.98 12.21 -0.07
C GLU A 14 6.62 11.25 0.94
N LEU A 15 7.08 10.08 0.50
CA LEU A 15 7.84 9.13 1.31
C LEU A 15 9.11 9.79 1.88
N LYS A 16 9.87 10.52 1.06
CA LYS A 16 11.08 11.22 1.51
C LYS A 16 10.84 12.33 2.52
N LYS A 17 9.62 12.89 2.58
CA LYS A 17 9.24 13.88 3.59
C LYS A 17 8.78 13.27 4.91
N GLY A 18 8.69 11.94 5.01
CA GLY A 18 8.21 11.26 6.21
C GLY A 18 6.72 11.46 6.49
N LEU A 19 5.93 11.83 5.47
CA LEU A 19 4.48 12.01 5.61
C LEU A 19 3.75 10.66 5.70
N ARG A 20 4.35 9.61 5.15
CA ARG A 20 3.86 8.23 5.12
C ARG A 20 5.04 7.29 5.17
N ASP A 21 4.91 6.16 5.85
CA ASP A 21 5.95 5.13 5.91
C ASP A 21 5.92 4.19 4.69
N MET A 22 4.76 4.07 4.05
CA MET A 22 4.53 3.22 2.89
C MET A 22 3.51 3.85 1.94
N VAL A 23 3.64 3.53 0.64
CA VAL A 23 2.68 3.90 -0.41
C VAL A 23 2.12 2.62 -1.04
N LEU A 24 0.83 2.67 -1.37
CA LEU A 24 0.15 1.71 -2.24
C LEU A 24 -0.23 2.40 -3.55
N VAL A 25 0.17 1.83 -4.68
CA VAL A 25 -0.35 2.20 -6.01
C VAL A 25 -0.96 1.00 -6.72
N THR A 26 -2.06 1.23 -7.42
CA THR A 26 -2.63 0.22 -8.32
C THR A 26 -2.33 0.62 -9.76
N ILE A 27 -1.59 -0.23 -10.48
CA ILE A 27 -1.19 0.05 -11.87
C ILE A 27 -1.50 -1.13 -12.79
N PRO A 28 -1.58 -0.90 -14.11
CA PRO A 28 -1.66 -1.99 -15.08
C PRO A 28 -0.45 -2.93 -14.95
N ARG A 29 -0.68 -4.26 -15.01
CA ARG A 29 0.38 -5.28 -14.92
C ARG A 29 1.47 -5.06 -15.96
N VAL A 30 1.12 -4.62 -17.16
CA VAL A 30 2.06 -4.32 -18.25
C VAL A 30 3.09 -3.22 -17.88
N HIS A 31 2.84 -2.44 -16.84
CA HIS A 31 3.74 -1.40 -16.36
C HIS A 31 4.47 -1.77 -15.06
N SER A 32 4.16 -2.92 -14.44
CA SER A 32 4.69 -3.29 -13.13
C SER A 32 6.19 -3.54 -13.13
N GLU A 33 6.69 -4.25 -14.14
CA GLU A 33 8.11 -4.56 -14.28
C GLU A 33 8.97 -3.28 -14.36
N ARG A 34 8.56 -2.34 -15.21
CA ARG A 34 9.22 -1.04 -15.33
C ARG A 34 9.15 -0.22 -14.05
N PHE A 35 8.04 -0.29 -13.32
CA PHE A 35 7.88 0.40 -12.04
C PHE A 35 8.81 -0.20 -10.97
N CYS A 36 8.84 -1.53 -10.84
CA CYS A 36 9.69 -2.25 -9.89
C CYS A 36 11.17 -1.98 -10.16
N ALA A 37 11.60 -2.03 -11.43
CA ALA A 37 12.98 -1.70 -11.81
C ALA A 37 13.42 -0.29 -11.35
N ARG A 38 12.50 0.68 -11.26
CA ARG A 38 12.79 2.02 -10.73
C ARG A 38 12.88 2.05 -9.21
N LEU A 39 12.12 1.20 -8.51
CA LEU A 39 12.22 1.04 -7.07
C LEU A 39 13.55 0.36 -6.70
N ASP A 40 13.94 -0.67 -7.45
CA ASP A 40 15.25 -1.35 -7.31
C ASP A 40 16.42 -0.37 -7.48
N GLN A 41 16.39 0.46 -8.54
CA GLN A 41 17.40 1.51 -8.76
C GLN A 41 17.51 2.53 -7.62
N LYS A 42 16.46 2.66 -6.80
CA LYS A 42 16.40 3.58 -5.67
C LYS A 42 16.62 2.90 -4.32
N ASP A 43 16.89 1.60 -4.32
CA ASP A 43 17.02 0.76 -3.12
C ASP A 43 15.78 0.87 -2.20
N ILE A 44 14.59 0.83 -2.81
CA ILE A 44 13.32 0.93 -2.09
C ILE A 44 12.68 -0.44 -2.04
N ARG A 45 12.44 -0.93 -0.81
CA ARG A 45 11.73 -2.19 -0.61
C ARG A 45 10.28 -2.08 -1.09
N TYR A 46 9.81 -3.13 -1.74
CA TYR A 46 8.44 -3.21 -2.24
C TYR A 46 7.87 -4.63 -2.19
N PHE A 47 6.55 -4.72 -2.30
CA PHE A 47 5.76 -5.94 -2.42
C PHE A 47 4.72 -5.76 -3.53
N VAL A 48 4.57 -6.78 -4.38
CA VAL A 48 3.59 -6.79 -5.48
C VAL A 48 2.50 -7.80 -5.16
N GLN A 49 1.25 -7.34 -5.22
CA GLN A 49 0.07 -8.17 -5.02
C GLN A 49 -0.82 -8.12 -6.26
N ASP A 50 -1.20 -9.30 -6.75
CA ASP A 50 -2.07 -9.42 -7.91
C ASP A 50 -3.52 -9.06 -7.56
N VAL A 51 -4.08 -8.06 -8.25
CA VAL A 51 -5.49 -7.68 -8.10
C VAL A 51 -6.34 -8.40 -9.14
N SER A 52 -5.83 -8.45 -10.38
CA SER A 52 -6.40 -9.20 -11.49
C SER A 52 -5.31 -9.52 -12.53
N ASP A 53 -5.70 -10.16 -13.63
CA ASP A 53 -4.78 -10.43 -14.73
C ASP A 53 -4.19 -9.13 -15.34
N ARG A 54 -4.94 -8.02 -15.23
CA ARG A 54 -4.57 -6.74 -15.85
C ARG A 54 -4.04 -5.70 -14.87
N LYS A 55 -4.25 -5.85 -13.56
CA LYS A 55 -3.88 -4.85 -12.55
C LYS A 55 -3.15 -5.49 -11.37
N VAL A 56 -2.17 -4.76 -10.83
CA VAL A 56 -1.44 -5.13 -9.62
C VAL A 56 -1.42 -3.98 -8.64
N ASN A 57 -1.38 -4.31 -7.37
CA ASN A 57 -1.03 -3.41 -6.29
C ASN A 57 0.48 -3.51 -6.08
N ILE A 58 1.14 -2.35 -5.97
CA ILE A 58 2.55 -2.25 -5.58
C ILE A 58 2.61 -1.44 -4.30
N PHE A 59 3.02 -2.10 -3.22
CA PHE A 59 3.35 -1.51 -1.94
C PHE A 59 4.84 -1.20 -1.93
N PHE A 60 5.26 0.01 -1.54
CA PHE A 60 6.67 0.35 -1.45
C PHE A 60 6.93 1.40 -0.36
N GLY A 61 8.09 1.34 0.29
CA GLY A 61 8.43 2.22 1.41
C GLY A 61 9.38 1.56 2.40
N ARG A 62 9.16 1.81 3.70
CA ARG A 62 9.98 1.23 4.78
C ARG A 62 9.91 -0.29 4.80
N SER A 63 11.06 -0.92 5.01
CA SER A 63 11.20 -2.38 5.01
C SER A 63 10.28 -3.09 6.01
N GLU A 64 10.08 -2.48 7.18
CA GLU A 64 9.26 -2.97 8.26
C GLU A 64 7.78 -2.97 7.85
N CYS A 65 7.32 -1.89 7.20
CA CYS A 65 5.96 -1.79 6.69
C CYS A 65 5.69 -2.82 5.58
N ILE A 66 6.64 -3.00 4.66
CA ILE A 66 6.49 -4.01 3.59
C ILE A 66 6.42 -5.42 4.17
N THR A 67 7.29 -5.74 5.14
CA THR A 67 7.28 -7.04 5.82
C THR A 67 5.95 -7.30 6.53
N ILE A 68 5.40 -6.28 7.20
CA ILE A 68 4.09 -6.38 7.87
C ILE A 68 2.97 -6.63 6.86
N VAL A 69 2.93 -5.89 5.75
CA VAL A 69 1.87 -6.07 4.73
C VAL A 69 1.97 -7.42 4.03
N GLU A 70 3.18 -7.89 3.71
CA GLU A 70 3.41 -9.26 3.19
C GLU A 70 2.86 -10.31 4.17
N SER A 71 3.03 -10.11 5.48
CA SER A 71 2.56 -11.04 6.51
C SER A 71 1.04 -11.15 6.66
N PHE A 72 0.27 -10.20 6.11
CA PHE A 72 -1.19 -10.26 6.18
C PHE A 72 -1.77 -11.47 5.43
N GLY A 73 -1.05 -11.98 4.43
CA GLY A 73 -1.40 -13.22 3.72
C GLY A 73 -2.74 -13.18 2.97
N VAL A 74 -3.35 -12.00 2.81
CA VAL A 74 -4.61 -11.84 2.08
C VAL A 74 -4.36 -11.66 0.59
N LYS A 75 -5.28 -12.19 -0.23
CA LYS A 75 -5.23 -12.01 -1.68
C LYS A 75 -5.82 -10.67 -2.10
N HIS A 76 -6.85 -10.22 -1.38
CA HIS A 76 -7.55 -8.99 -1.66
C HIS A 76 -7.69 -8.10 -0.42
N LEU A 77 -7.58 -6.78 -0.61
CA LEU A 77 -7.66 -5.81 0.49
C LEU A 77 -9.00 -5.83 1.24
N HIS A 78 -10.09 -6.29 0.61
CA HIS A 78 -11.38 -6.40 1.28
C HIS A 78 -11.45 -7.56 2.29
N GLU A 79 -10.51 -8.50 2.22
CA GLU A 79 -10.44 -9.67 3.11
C GLU A 79 -9.73 -9.33 4.44
N LEU A 80 -9.04 -8.18 4.51
CA LEU A 80 -8.33 -7.74 5.72
C LEU A 80 -9.25 -7.73 6.94
N THR A 81 -8.74 -8.20 8.08
CA THR A 81 -9.42 -8.00 9.37
C THR A 81 -9.49 -6.52 9.72
N PRO A 82 -10.38 -6.11 10.65
CA PRO A 82 -10.38 -4.73 11.14
C PRO A 82 -9.00 -4.28 11.64
N GLU A 83 -8.26 -5.14 12.34
CA GLU A 83 -6.92 -4.86 12.85
C GLU A 83 -5.90 -4.68 11.72
N GLN A 84 -5.90 -5.57 10.73
CA GLN A 84 -4.99 -5.47 9.59
C GLN A 84 -5.27 -4.20 8.75
N ASP A 85 -6.55 -3.87 8.52
CA ASP A 85 -6.96 -2.65 7.82
C ASP A 85 -6.61 -1.38 8.61
N PHE A 86 -6.71 -1.44 9.94
CA PHE A 86 -6.26 -0.35 10.81
C PHE A 86 -4.76 -0.12 10.66
N ILE A 87 -3.94 -1.17 10.81
CA ILE A 87 -2.48 -1.13 10.66
C ILE A 87 -2.10 -0.61 9.27
N LEU A 88 -2.74 -1.13 8.21
CA LEU A 88 -2.53 -0.67 6.85
C LEU A 88 -2.80 0.82 6.70
N GLY A 89 -3.91 1.32 7.23
CA GLY A 89 -4.27 2.73 7.13
C GLY A 89 -3.29 3.65 7.85
N ILE A 90 -2.77 3.25 9.01
CA ILE A 90 -1.72 4.01 9.71
C ILE A 90 -0.43 4.05 8.89
N MET A 91 0.03 2.93 8.32
CA MET A 91 1.24 2.89 7.47
C MET A 91 1.11 3.72 6.19
N LEU A 92 -0.10 3.83 5.65
CA LEU A 92 -0.43 4.73 4.53
C LEU A 92 -0.57 6.20 4.95
N GLY A 93 -0.42 6.52 6.24
CA GLY A 93 -0.50 7.86 6.80
C GLY A 93 -1.91 8.46 6.79
N TYR A 94 -2.95 7.64 6.92
CA TYR A 94 -4.29 8.16 7.18
C TYR A 94 -4.38 8.76 8.58
N ASN A 95 -5.27 9.74 8.73
CA ASN A 95 -5.53 10.37 10.02
C ASN A 95 -6.01 9.32 11.03
N SER A 96 -5.42 9.35 12.23
CA SER A 96 -5.68 8.37 13.28
C SER A 96 -7.13 8.41 13.79
N ILE A 97 -7.74 9.58 13.91
CA ILE A 97 -9.15 9.73 14.35
C ILE A 97 -10.07 9.00 13.39
N ASN A 98 -9.92 9.24 12.08
CA ASN A 98 -10.72 8.57 11.05
C ASN A 98 -10.50 7.04 11.07
N GLN A 99 -9.28 6.59 11.34
CA GLN A 99 -8.96 5.16 11.45
C GLN A 99 -9.57 4.53 12.71
N TYR A 100 -9.65 5.24 13.83
CA TYR A 100 -10.33 4.75 15.04
C TYR A 100 -11.83 4.52 14.78
N GLU A 101 -12.49 5.50 14.17
CA GLU A 101 -13.92 5.40 13.82
C GLU A 101 -14.17 4.23 12.86
N ARG A 102 -13.37 4.13 11.80
CA ARG A 102 -13.45 3.03 10.81
C ARG A 102 -13.22 1.66 11.47
N PHE A 103 -12.24 1.55 12.36
CA PHE A 103 -11.95 0.30 13.07
C PHE A 103 -13.14 -0.15 13.91
N LEU A 104 -13.69 0.75 14.75
CA LEU A 104 -14.85 0.44 15.60
C LEU A 104 -16.08 0.05 14.78
N GLN A 105 -16.34 0.76 13.67
CA GLN A 105 -17.44 0.43 12.77
C GLN A 105 -17.30 -0.98 12.17
N ARG A 106 -16.11 -1.32 11.66
CA ARG A 106 -15.87 -2.65 11.04
C ARG A 106 -15.92 -3.78 12.05
N LYS A 107 -15.45 -3.55 13.29
CA LYS A 107 -15.52 -4.54 14.36
C LYS A 107 -16.96 -4.84 14.76
N ASN A 108 -17.75 -3.79 15.02
CA ASN A 108 -19.16 -3.91 15.37
C ASN A 108 -20.01 -4.53 14.25
N ALA A 109 -19.65 -4.33 12.98
CA ALA A 109 -20.35 -4.94 11.85
C ALA A 109 -20.07 -6.44 11.69
N ARG A 110 -18.96 -6.97 12.23
CA ARG A 110 -18.63 -8.41 12.23
C ARG A 110 -19.15 -9.15 13.46
N GLU A 111 -19.47 -8.43 14.54
CA GLU A 111 -20.05 -8.99 15.78
C GLU A 111 -21.59 -9.11 15.71
N LYS A 112 -22.22 -8.62 14.65
CA LYS A 112 -23.65 -8.78 14.34
C LYS A 112 -23.87 -9.87 13.32
#